data_AF-A0A8T4THW6-F1
#
_entry.id   AF-A0A8T4THW6-F1
#
_cell.length_a   1.000
_cell.length_b   1.000
_cell.length_c   1.000
_cell.angle_alpha   90.00
_cell.angle_beta   90.00
_cell.angle_gamma   90.00
#
_symmetry.space_group_name_H-M   'P 1'
#
loop_
_entity.id
_entity.type
_entity.pdbx_description
1 polymer ?
#
loop_
_entity_poly.entity_id
_entity_poly.type
_entity_poly.pdbx_seq_one_letter_code
_entity_poly.pdbx_strand_id
1 'polypeptide(L)'
;MKKVKIAISMDQYLLDCIDNFMEKENISSRSHAIGMLLNKAVKYSPLSQAVLLIKEQHQKFLFQKFGDMTLIEHNLKFLTSNGINEVYLVTKLNDSLIESTANIQNSSKLQLIDEKDSKGTALALLLVKDQLKNTFLVMNADTFNNFNLKNMLKEHIRDDYLATVGLITSTESPNATNVVLDGRIIVDFRRGLVTGSNIINAGVYLFNYEIFDYFHEKTSSIEDDLIPGLVSLNRVQGIFTFGRFIHAPDKFVKVPLSDIIDRLSILKLKIERLGDESLKKEYDSYTFALNEYQKSGVEIKPNWFSDLYSVNKGIWDLEFDIRSGKEGKLGLEEVGRRAIAIRELNKQRVNIKNHIAETTGLGFKDIKVDHASG
;
A
#
# COMPACT_ATOMS: atom_id res chain seq x y z
N MET A 1 15.27 32.48 -11.85
CA MET A 1 14.90 33.05 -10.52
C MET A 1 16.00 33.99 -10.03
N LYS A 2 15.63 35.11 -9.42
CA LYS A 2 16.56 36.05 -8.76
C LYS A 2 17.10 35.39 -7.49
N LYS A 3 18.42 35.18 -7.38
CA LYS A 3 19.04 34.59 -6.17
C LYS A 3 19.17 35.67 -5.09
N VAL A 4 18.63 35.41 -3.91
CA VAL A 4 18.81 36.26 -2.72
C VAL A 4 20.05 35.80 -1.97
N LYS A 5 20.94 36.73 -1.58
CA LYS A 5 22.11 36.41 -0.77
C LYS A 5 21.73 36.44 0.71
N ILE A 6 22.13 35.42 1.45
CA ILE A 6 21.97 35.30 2.90
C ILE A 6 23.34 35.04 3.54
N ALA A 7 23.55 35.53 4.76
CA ALA A 7 24.72 35.20 5.57
C ALA A 7 24.31 34.15 6.61
N ILE A 8 25.11 33.09 6.76
CA ILE A 8 24.82 31.96 7.65
C ILE A 8 26.09 31.65 8.45
N SER A 9 25.96 31.53 9.77
CA SER A 9 27.03 31.03 10.63
C SER A 9 26.88 29.52 10.80
N MET A 10 27.98 28.78 10.70
CA MET A 10 28.02 27.32 10.85
C MET A 10 29.31 26.92 11.57
N ASP A 11 29.23 25.83 12.33
CA ASP A 11 30.40 25.28 13.00
C ASP A 11 31.37 24.61 12.01
N GLN A 12 32.61 24.41 12.46
CA GLN A 12 33.67 23.85 11.63
C GLN A 12 33.34 22.42 11.17
N TYR A 13 32.72 21.61 12.02
CA TYR A 13 32.37 20.23 11.69
C TYR A 13 31.39 20.17 10.52
N LEU A 14 30.35 21.00 10.53
CA LEU A 14 29.37 21.06 9.45
C LEU A 14 30.01 21.52 8.12
N LEU A 15 30.96 22.47 8.19
CA LEU A 15 31.72 22.93 7.03
C LEU A 15 32.57 21.80 6.43
N ASP A 16 33.26 21.02 7.28
CA ASP A 16 34.05 19.87 6.86
C ASP A 16 33.17 18.78 6.23
N CYS A 17 31.95 18.56 6.74
CA CYS A 17 30.97 17.66 6.12
C CYS A 17 30.55 18.13 4.71
N ILE A 18 30.36 19.44 4.51
CA ILE A 18 30.00 20.01 3.21
C ILE A 18 31.15 19.85 2.21
N ASP A 19 32.40 20.07 2.64
CA ASP A 19 33.57 19.91 1.80
C ASP A 19 33.76 18.45 1.35
N ASN A 20 33.60 17.49 2.27
CA ASN A 20 33.63 16.07 1.92
C ASN A 20 32.52 15.68 0.93
N PHE A 21 31.33 16.25 1.06
CA PHE A 21 30.24 16.06 0.10
C PHE A 21 30.59 16.66 -1.27
N MET A 22 31.21 17.85 -1.30
CA MET A 22 31.66 18.49 -2.53
C MET A 22 32.68 17.64 -3.28
N GLU A 23 33.64 17.05 -2.58
CA GLU A 23 34.63 16.15 -3.20
C GLU A 23 33.98 14.90 -3.80
N LYS A 24 33.06 14.26 -3.07
CA LYS A 24 32.36 13.05 -3.56
C LYS A 24 31.51 13.31 -4.81
N GLU A 25 30.83 14.45 -4.85
CA GLU A 25 29.90 14.80 -5.93
C GLU A 25 30.53 15.70 -7.02
N ASN A 26 31.85 15.94 -6.97
CA ASN A 26 32.58 16.83 -7.88
C ASN A 26 31.99 18.25 -7.99
N ILE A 27 31.63 18.86 -6.86
CA ILE A 27 31.06 20.21 -6.79
C ILE A 27 32.16 21.25 -6.46
N SER A 28 32.27 22.31 -7.26
CA SER A 28 33.32 23.33 -7.11
C SER A 28 32.98 24.51 -6.20
N SER A 29 31.74 24.61 -5.71
CA SER A 29 31.27 25.76 -4.91
C SER A 29 30.50 25.32 -3.68
N ARG A 30 30.96 25.75 -2.49
CA ARG A 30 30.23 25.58 -1.22
C ARG A 30 28.83 26.16 -1.27
N SER A 31 28.64 27.34 -1.87
CA SER A 31 27.30 27.92 -2.03
C SER A 31 26.40 27.07 -2.92
N HIS A 32 26.95 26.40 -3.93
CA HIS A 32 26.19 25.46 -4.76
C HIS A 32 25.86 24.18 -3.99
N ALA A 33 26.84 23.59 -3.29
CA ALA A 33 26.66 22.38 -2.49
C ALA A 33 25.68 22.60 -1.34
N ILE A 34 25.80 23.69 -0.58
CA ILE A 34 24.84 24.13 0.44
C ILE A 34 23.47 24.32 -0.19
N GLY A 35 23.40 24.95 -1.36
CA GLY A 35 22.16 25.09 -2.12
C GLY A 35 21.53 23.74 -2.44
N MET A 36 22.29 22.76 -2.93
CA MET A 36 21.81 21.40 -3.22
C MET A 36 21.38 20.65 -1.97
N LEU A 37 22.17 20.72 -0.89
CA LEU A 37 21.86 20.08 0.39
C LEU A 37 20.62 20.69 1.03
N LEU A 38 20.48 22.02 1.01
CA LEU A 38 19.29 22.72 1.48
C LEU A 38 18.09 22.36 0.59
N ASN A 39 18.24 22.31 -0.73
CA ASN A 39 17.14 21.91 -1.60
C ASN A 39 16.72 20.47 -1.32
N LYS A 40 17.69 19.57 -1.09
CA LYS A 40 17.45 18.18 -0.70
C LYS A 40 16.78 18.08 0.67
N ALA A 41 17.20 18.90 1.64
CA ALA A 41 16.63 18.98 2.98
C ALA A 41 15.22 19.57 2.99
N VAL A 42 14.96 20.59 2.16
CA VAL A 42 13.65 21.21 1.95
C VAL A 42 12.72 20.21 1.22
N LYS A 43 13.22 19.48 0.22
CA LYS A 43 12.51 18.35 -0.38
C LYS A 43 12.29 17.21 0.64
N TYR A 44 13.17 17.06 1.63
CA TYR A 44 13.01 16.19 2.79
C TYR A 44 12.06 16.74 3.86
N SER A 45 11.31 17.82 3.57
CA SER A 45 10.24 18.28 4.44
C SER A 45 9.39 17.09 4.85
N PRO A 46 9.11 16.90 6.16
CA PRO A 46 8.29 15.79 6.61
C PRO A 46 6.96 15.85 5.86
N LEU A 47 6.55 14.71 5.30
CA LEU A 47 5.28 14.55 4.62
C LEU A 47 4.17 14.90 5.63
N SER A 48 3.61 16.10 5.49
CA SER A 48 2.68 16.68 6.46
C SER A 48 1.26 16.82 5.91
N GLN A 49 1.11 16.79 4.58
CA GLN A 49 -0.14 17.03 3.88
C GLN A 49 -0.61 15.78 3.14
N ALA A 50 -1.91 15.48 3.24
CA ALA A 50 -2.57 14.44 2.46
C ALA A 50 -3.89 14.91 1.87
N VAL A 51 -4.17 14.42 0.66
CA VAL A 51 -5.45 14.57 -0.02
C VAL A 51 -6.12 13.20 -0.08
N LEU A 52 -7.29 13.11 0.53
CA LEU A 52 -8.18 11.96 0.46
C LEU A 52 -9.22 12.24 -0.63
N LEU A 53 -9.25 11.40 -1.66
CA LEU A 53 -10.22 11.51 -2.76
C LEU A 53 -11.29 10.44 -2.59
N ILE A 54 -12.56 10.83 -2.72
CA ILE A 54 -13.66 9.87 -2.71
C ILE A 54 -14.81 10.29 -3.59
N LYS A 55 -15.30 9.35 -4.41
CA LYS A 55 -16.47 9.54 -5.26
C LYS A 55 -17.74 9.58 -4.40
N GLU A 56 -18.72 10.39 -4.81
CA GLU A 56 -20.02 10.53 -4.13
C GLU A 56 -20.65 9.16 -3.80
N GLN A 57 -20.72 8.25 -4.78
CA GLN A 57 -21.30 6.91 -4.62
C GLN A 57 -20.55 6.00 -3.61
N HIS A 58 -19.32 6.35 -3.23
CA HIS A 58 -18.48 5.59 -2.31
C HIS A 58 -18.42 6.20 -0.90
N GLN A 59 -18.99 7.38 -0.66
CA GLN A 59 -18.94 8.05 0.64
C GLN A 59 -19.44 7.18 1.81
N LYS A 60 -20.46 6.35 1.56
CA LYS A 60 -20.98 5.38 2.54
C LYS A 60 -19.91 4.46 3.14
N PHE A 61 -18.83 4.18 2.40
CA PHE A 61 -17.76 3.30 2.85
C PHE A 61 -16.83 3.97 3.88
N LEU A 62 -16.77 5.30 3.94
CA LEU A 62 -16.00 6.03 4.96
C LEU A 62 -16.42 5.65 6.37
N PHE A 63 -17.72 5.46 6.56
CA PHE A 63 -18.32 5.18 7.86
C PHE A 63 -18.47 3.67 8.14
N GLN A 64 -18.01 2.82 7.22
CA GLN A 64 -17.96 1.39 7.45
C GLN A 64 -16.96 1.05 8.55
N LYS A 65 -17.36 0.21 9.50
CA LYS A 65 -16.49 -0.22 10.59
C LYS A 65 -15.47 -1.29 10.16
N PHE A 66 -14.24 -1.11 10.61
CA PHE A 66 -13.14 -2.05 10.54
C PHE A 66 -12.64 -2.28 11.98
N GLY A 67 -13.29 -3.23 12.66
CA GLY A 67 -13.16 -3.38 14.11
C GLY A 67 -13.91 -2.26 14.83
N ASP A 68 -13.22 -1.54 15.71
CA ASP A 68 -13.81 -0.51 16.58
C ASP A 68 -13.87 0.88 15.93
N MET A 69 -13.21 1.06 14.78
CA MET A 69 -13.08 2.33 14.06
C MET A 69 -13.79 2.26 12.71
N THR A 70 -14.33 3.38 12.26
CA THR A 70 -14.74 3.59 10.86
C THR A 70 -13.52 3.67 9.94
N LEU A 71 -13.72 3.51 8.64
CA LEU A 71 -12.64 3.58 7.66
C LEU A 71 -11.96 4.95 7.65
N ILE A 72 -12.74 6.04 7.74
CA ILE A 72 -12.17 7.39 7.81
C ILE A 72 -11.35 7.60 9.08
N GLU A 73 -11.80 7.10 10.24
CA GLU A 73 -11.02 7.16 11.48
C GLU A 73 -9.72 6.36 11.38
N HIS A 74 -9.77 5.18 10.74
CA HIS A 74 -8.58 4.39 10.47
C HIS A 74 -7.59 5.15 9.57
N ASN A 75 -8.08 5.73 8.47
CA ASN A 75 -7.26 6.49 7.54
C ASN A 75 -6.62 7.71 8.22
N LEU A 76 -7.38 8.47 9.01
CA LEU A 76 -6.82 9.60 9.76
C LEU A 76 -5.78 9.16 10.79
N LYS A 77 -6.04 8.09 11.54
CA LYS A 77 -5.06 7.54 12.49
C LYS A 77 -3.79 7.08 11.78
N PHE A 78 -3.92 6.44 10.62
CA PHE A 78 -2.80 6.02 9.78
C PHE A 78 -1.96 7.22 9.32
N LEU A 79 -2.61 8.28 8.84
CA LEU A 79 -1.96 9.53 8.42
C LEU A 79 -1.21 10.20 9.59
N THR A 80 -1.89 10.42 10.72
CA THR A 80 -1.30 11.05 11.91
C THR A 80 -0.10 10.24 12.45
N SER A 81 -0.19 8.91 12.45
CA SER A 81 0.91 8.03 12.89
C SER A 81 2.14 8.11 11.98
N ASN A 82 1.97 8.59 10.74
CA ASN A 82 3.05 8.85 9.78
C ASN A 82 3.49 10.31 9.74
N GLY A 83 2.99 11.17 10.65
CA GLY A 83 3.36 12.58 10.75
C GLY A 83 2.55 13.52 9.83
N ILE A 84 1.54 12.99 9.15
CA ILE A 84 0.64 13.75 8.27
C ILE A 84 -0.49 14.31 9.12
N ASN A 85 -0.52 15.62 9.27
CA ASN A 85 -1.45 16.32 10.15
C ASN A 85 -2.32 17.34 9.41
N GLU A 86 -2.18 17.52 8.10
CA GLU A 86 -3.06 18.39 7.32
C GLU A 86 -3.75 17.53 6.27
N VAL A 87 -5.04 17.29 6.44
CA VAL A 87 -5.78 16.34 5.61
C VAL A 87 -6.93 17.05 4.92
N TYR A 88 -7.00 16.90 3.60
CA TYR A 88 -8.09 17.42 2.77
C TYR A 88 -8.92 16.25 2.25
N LEU A 89 -10.19 16.14 2.63
CA LEU A 89 -11.12 15.19 2.04
C LEU A 89 -11.90 15.89 0.94
N VAL A 90 -11.61 15.55 -0.31
CA VAL A 90 -12.25 16.12 -1.49
C VAL A 90 -13.35 15.18 -1.97
N THR A 91 -14.57 15.68 -1.94
CA THR A 91 -15.77 14.98 -2.41
C THR A 91 -16.95 15.94 -2.50
N LYS A 92 -18.02 15.54 -3.18
CA LYS A 92 -19.26 16.32 -3.21
C LYS A 92 -19.92 16.32 -1.84
N LEU A 93 -20.08 17.49 -1.20
CA LEU A 93 -20.63 17.54 0.15
C LEU A 93 -22.14 17.31 0.15
N ASN A 94 -22.60 16.66 1.22
CA ASN A 94 -24.00 16.55 1.58
C ASN A 94 -24.12 16.61 3.12
N ASP A 95 -25.32 16.91 3.60
CA ASP A 95 -25.59 17.11 5.03
C ASP A 95 -25.16 15.88 5.86
N SER A 96 -25.43 14.67 5.36
CA SER A 96 -25.06 13.43 6.05
C SER A 96 -23.55 13.28 6.26
N LEU A 97 -22.74 13.60 5.25
CA LEU A 97 -21.28 13.57 5.35
C LEU A 97 -20.77 14.61 6.35
N ILE A 98 -21.29 15.84 6.28
CA ILE A 98 -20.90 16.94 7.16
C ILE A 98 -21.21 16.57 8.62
N GLU A 99 -22.44 16.14 8.90
CA GLU A 99 -22.86 15.72 10.25
C GLU A 99 -22.00 14.56 10.77
N SER A 100 -21.77 13.53 9.94
CA SER A 100 -21.03 12.33 10.34
C SER A 100 -19.54 12.58 10.55
N THR A 101 -18.98 13.66 9.97
CA THR A 101 -17.57 14.04 10.12
C THR A 101 -17.34 15.17 11.12
N ALA A 102 -18.37 15.85 11.61
CA ALA A 102 -18.24 16.99 12.52
C ALA A 102 -17.35 16.68 13.76
N ASN A 103 -17.56 15.53 14.41
CA ASN A 103 -16.74 15.10 15.55
C ASN A 103 -15.29 14.77 15.16
N ILE A 104 -15.09 14.28 13.94
CA ILE A 104 -13.78 13.94 13.39
C ILE A 104 -13.00 15.21 13.07
N GLN A 105 -13.64 16.23 12.49
CA GLN A 105 -13.02 17.53 12.20
C GLN A 105 -12.62 18.30 13.46
N ASN A 106 -13.32 18.10 14.57
CA ASN A 106 -12.94 18.72 15.85
C ASN A 106 -11.71 18.06 16.50
N SER A 107 -11.47 16.78 16.21
CA SER A 107 -10.38 15.98 16.80
C SER A 107 -9.18 15.83 15.88
N SER A 108 -9.31 16.19 14.60
CA SER A 108 -8.27 16.09 13.58
C SER A 108 -8.27 17.35 12.71
N LYS A 109 -7.13 17.69 12.10
CA LYS A 109 -7.03 18.78 11.13
C LYS A 109 -7.56 18.34 9.73
N LEU A 110 -8.77 17.80 9.73
CA LEU A 110 -9.49 17.38 8.53
C LEU A 110 -10.31 18.55 7.96
N GLN A 111 -10.02 18.91 6.72
CA GLN A 111 -10.77 19.90 5.95
C GLN A 111 -11.59 19.19 4.88
N LEU A 112 -12.89 19.50 4.82
CA LEU A 112 -13.78 19.02 3.77
C LEU A 112 -13.74 20.02 2.60
N ILE A 113 -13.59 19.51 1.39
CA ILE A 113 -13.51 20.31 0.17
C ILE A 113 -14.62 19.86 -0.78
N ASP A 114 -15.51 20.79 -1.11
CA ASP A 114 -16.69 20.51 -1.92
C ASP A 114 -16.38 20.43 -3.41
N GLU A 115 -16.49 19.21 -3.95
CA GLU A 115 -16.45 18.97 -5.40
C GLU A 115 -17.86 19.11 -5.98
N LYS A 116 -18.23 20.35 -6.35
CA LYS A 116 -19.57 20.67 -6.87
C LYS A 116 -19.93 19.89 -8.13
N ASP A 117 -18.96 19.78 -9.04
CA ASP A 117 -19.11 19.06 -10.30
C ASP A 117 -18.10 17.90 -10.28
N SER A 118 -18.59 16.67 -10.09
CA SER A 118 -17.79 15.42 -10.07
C SER A 118 -17.12 15.15 -11.43
N LYS A 119 -16.13 15.96 -11.79
CA LYS A 119 -15.51 16.02 -13.12
C LYS A 119 -14.28 15.11 -13.26
N GLY A 120 -13.86 14.47 -12.17
CA GLY A 120 -12.81 13.46 -12.17
C GLY A 120 -11.75 13.68 -11.09
N THR A 121 -11.01 12.63 -10.77
CA THR A 121 -10.09 12.63 -9.61
C THR A 121 -8.92 13.59 -9.76
N ALA A 122 -8.47 13.87 -10.98
CA ALA A 122 -7.42 14.86 -11.20
C ALA A 122 -7.98 16.27 -10.98
N LEU A 123 -9.16 16.56 -11.52
CA LEU A 123 -9.80 17.87 -11.34
C LEU A 123 -10.17 18.12 -9.87
N ALA A 124 -10.58 17.08 -9.13
CA ALA A 124 -10.77 17.16 -7.68
C ALA A 124 -9.47 17.58 -6.95
N LEU A 125 -8.33 17.04 -7.37
CA LEU A 125 -7.03 17.40 -6.81
C LEU A 125 -6.67 18.89 -7.03
N LEU A 126 -7.12 19.51 -8.14
CA LEU A 126 -6.89 20.94 -8.39
C LEU A 126 -7.60 21.85 -7.37
N LEU A 127 -8.70 21.41 -6.76
CA LEU A 127 -9.44 22.20 -5.77
C LEU A 127 -8.63 22.51 -4.51
N VAL A 128 -7.57 21.75 -4.27
CA VAL A 128 -6.67 21.90 -3.11
C VAL A 128 -5.26 22.36 -3.49
N LYS A 129 -5.03 22.73 -4.76
CA LYS A 129 -3.70 23.09 -5.28
C LYS A 129 -3.02 24.20 -4.47
N ASP A 130 -3.75 25.25 -4.11
CA ASP A 130 -3.18 26.44 -3.46
C ASP A 130 -2.82 26.21 -1.99
N GLN A 131 -3.38 25.15 -1.38
CA GLN A 131 -3.12 24.76 -0.01
C GLN A 131 -1.92 23.79 0.10
N LEU A 132 -1.60 23.07 -0.97
CA LEU A 132 -0.55 22.06 -1.01
C LEU A 132 0.83 22.67 -1.23
N LYS A 133 1.85 22.03 -0.65
CA LYS A 133 3.26 22.45 -0.71
C LYS A 133 4.17 21.24 -0.83
N ASN A 134 5.30 21.41 -1.50
CA ASN A 134 6.35 20.39 -1.61
C ASN A 134 5.78 19.02 -2.06
N THR A 135 6.26 17.93 -1.45
CA THR A 135 5.69 16.59 -1.62
C THR A 135 4.47 16.40 -0.74
N PHE A 136 3.38 15.87 -1.31
CA PHE A 136 2.15 15.54 -0.58
C PHE A 136 1.65 14.14 -0.95
N LEU A 137 0.85 13.56 -0.04
CA LEU A 137 0.22 12.27 -0.24
C LEU A 137 -1.14 12.45 -0.91
N VAL A 138 -1.47 11.60 -1.86
CA VAL A 138 -2.84 11.46 -2.39
C VAL A 138 -3.28 10.02 -2.19
N MET A 139 -4.51 9.82 -1.72
CA MET A 139 -5.04 8.49 -1.46
C MET A 139 -6.55 8.40 -1.73
N ASN A 140 -6.99 7.26 -2.27
CA ASN A 140 -8.42 6.94 -2.32
C ASN A 140 -8.95 6.69 -0.90
N ALA A 141 -9.97 7.42 -0.48
CA ALA A 141 -10.45 7.39 0.91
C ALA A 141 -11.34 6.16 1.23
N ASP A 142 -11.82 5.47 0.19
CA ASP A 142 -12.57 4.21 0.26
C ASP A 142 -11.67 2.97 0.38
N THR A 143 -10.38 3.18 0.63
CA THR A 143 -9.40 2.12 0.76
C THR A 143 -8.83 2.08 2.16
N PHE A 144 -8.82 0.90 2.77
CA PHE A 144 -8.06 0.61 3.97
C PHE A 144 -6.64 0.20 3.57
N ASN A 145 -5.64 0.85 4.14
CA ASN A 145 -4.25 0.40 4.03
C ASN A 145 -3.43 0.73 5.27
N ASN A 146 -2.33 0.01 5.47
CA ASN A 146 -1.34 0.28 6.51
C ASN A 146 0.09 0.30 5.94
N PHE A 147 0.23 0.91 4.76
CA PHE A 147 1.47 0.91 4.00
C PHE A 147 2.62 1.61 4.73
N ASN A 148 3.84 1.15 4.48
CA ASN A 148 5.04 1.81 4.99
C ASN A 148 5.35 3.11 4.20
N LEU A 149 4.63 4.19 4.52
CA LEU A 149 4.79 5.50 3.88
C LEU A 149 6.19 6.08 4.07
N LYS A 150 6.85 5.80 5.19
CA LYS A 150 8.24 6.26 5.43
C LYS A 150 9.20 5.70 4.38
N ASN A 151 9.06 4.41 4.05
CA ASN A 151 9.86 3.80 2.99
C ASN A 151 9.49 4.37 1.62
N MET A 152 8.19 4.50 1.33
CA MET A 152 7.72 5.07 0.07
C MET A 152 8.25 6.50 -0.16
N LEU A 153 8.23 7.35 0.89
CA LEU A 153 8.76 8.71 0.85
C LEU A 153 10.27 8.74 0.67
N LYS A 154 11.02 7.88 1.38
CA LYS A 154 12.48 7.79 1.25
C LYS A 154 12.89 7.52 -0.19
N GLU A 155 12.21 6.57 -0.84
CA GLU A 155 12.49 6.17 -2.22
C GLU A 155 12.00 7.24 -3.22
N HIS A 156 10.87 7.92 -2.94
CA HIS A 156 10.40 9.05 -3.74
C HIS A 156 11.43 10.19 -3.79
N ILE A 157 12.00 10.55 -2.64
CA ILE A 157 12.99 11.64 -2.55
C ILE A 157 14.35 11.23 -3.15
N ARG A 158 14.75 9.96 -3.01
CA ARG A 158 16.08 9.51 -3.48
C ARG A 158 16.24 9.68 -4.99
N ASP A 159 15.20 9.36 -5.75
CA ASP A 159 15.28 9.21 -7.20
C ASP A 159 14.61 10.38 -7.97
N ASP A 160 14.13 11.42 -7.26
CA ASP A 160 13.55 12.68 -7.78
C ASP A 160 12.44 12.52 -8.85
N TYR A 161 11.64 11.46 -8.73
CA TYR A 161 10.47 11.25 -9.58
C TYR A 161 9.37 12.26 -9.27
N LEU A 162 8.58 12.62 -10.29
CA LEU A 162 7.45 13.53 -10.10
C LEU A 162 6.30 12.86 -9.35
N ALA A 163 6.12 11.56 -9.60
CA ALA A 163 5.11 10.73 -8.99
C ALA A 163 5.70 9.39 -8.54
N THR A 164 5.23 8.90 -7.39
CA THR A 164 5.45 7.54 -6.93
C THR A 164 4.11 6.88 -6.64
N VAL A 165 3.85 5.76 -7.30
CA VAL A 165 2.60 4.99 -7.15
C VAL A 165 2.84 3.84 -6.19
N GLY A 166 1.96 3.70 -5.20
CA GLY A 166 1.90 2.53 -4.33
C GLY A 166 1.31 1.35 -5.08
N LEU A 167 2.02 0.23 -5.06
CA LEU A 167 1.68 -0.97 -5.82
C LEU A 167 1.39 -2.14 -4.89
N ILE A 168 0.44 -2.96 -5.32
CA ILE A 168 0.15 -4.27 -4.73
C ILE A 168 0.07 -5.32 -5.83
N THR A 169 0.13 -6.59 -5.45
CA THR A 169 -0.17 -7.70 -6.34
C THR A 169 -1.60 -8.18 -6.12
N SER A 170 -2.39 -8.27 -7.18
CA SER A 170 -3.74 -8.83 -7.15
C SER A 170 -3.98 -9.68 -8.39
N THR A 171 -4.63 -10.83 -8.20
CA THR A 171 -5.08 -11.73 -9.29
C THR A 171 -6.55 -11.55 -9.63
N GLU A 172 -7.28 -10.69 -8.90
CA GLU A 172 -8.75 -10.64 -8.91
C GLU A 172 -9.29 -9.21 -9.03
N SER A 173 -8.83 -8.45 -10.02
CA SER A 173 -9.34 -7.08 -10.22
C SER A 173 -9.35 -6.70 -11.70
N PRO A 174 -10.30 -7.24 -12.50
CA PRO A 174 -10.36 -6.96 -13.93
C PRO A 174 -10.58 -5.47 -14.24
N ASN A 175 -11.12 -4.72 -13.27
CA ASN A 175 -11.35 -3.28 -13.37
C ASN A 175 -10.27 -2.42 -12.68
N ALA A 176 -9.26 -3.05 -12.06
CA ALA A 176 -8.15 -2.31 -11.49
C ALA A 176 -7.23 -1.78 -12.60
N THR A 177 -6.43 -0.79 -12.22
CA THR A 177 -5.38 -0.25 -13.07
C THR A 177 -4.14 -1.13 -12.94
N ASN A 178 -3.85 -1.87 -14.01
CA ASN A 178 -2.68 -2.71 -14.13
C ASN A 178 -1.43 -1.87 -14.42
N VAL A 179 -0.31 -2.35 -13.91
CA VAL A 179 0.98 -1.68 -13.97
C VAL A 179 2.03 -2.64 -14.51
N VAL A 180 2.85 -2.17 -15.44
CA VAL A 180 4.06 -2.88 -15.89
C VAL A 180 5.28 -2.06 -15.50
N LEU A 181 6.31 -2.75 -14.99
CA LEU A 181 7.52 -2.13 -14.47
C LEU A 181 8.74 -2.52 -15.32
N ASP A 182 9.65 -1.57 -15.49
CA ASP A 182 11.07 -1.82 -15.80
C ASP A 182 11.90 -1.36 -14.59
N GLY A 183 12.39 -2.33 -13.82
CA GLY A 183 12.94 -2.08 -12.49
C GLY A 183 11.91 -1.41 -11.57
N ARG A 184 12.11 -0.12 -11.26
CA ARG A 184 11.14 0.71 -10.49
C ARG A 184 10.32 1.65 -11.37
N ILE A 185 10.70 1.84 -12.63
CA ILE A 185 10.02 2.77 -13.53
C ILE A 185 8.72 2.11 -13.99
N ILE A 186 7.62 2.88 -13.97
CA ILE A 186 6.37 2.41 -14.57
C ILE A 186 6.46 2.66 -16.08
N VAL A 187 6.31 1.60 -16.87
CA VAL A 187 6.38 1.65 -18.35
C VAL A 187 5.02 1.45 -19.02
N ASP A 188 4.05 0.87 -18.30
CA ASP A 188 2.64 0.79 -18.73
C ASP A 188 1.74 0.97 -17.51
N PHE A 189 0.64 1.72 -17.67
CA PHE A 189 -0.31 2.05 -16.62
C PHE A 189 -1.70 2.23 -17.24
N ARG A 190 -2.59 1.25 -17.08
CA ARG A 190 -3.92 1.27 -17.70
C ARG A 190 -4.92 0.36 -17.00
N ARG A 191 -6.20 0.74 -17.05
CA ARG A 191 -7.30 -0.13 -16.59
C ARG A 191 -7.45 -1.36 -17.47
N GLY A 192 -7.97 -2.43 -16.88
CA GLY A 192 -8.25 -3.67 -17.59
C GLY A 192 -7.12 -4.68 -17.46
N LEU A 193 -7.41 -5.93 -17.78
CA LEU A 193 -6.44 -7.03 -17.67
C LEU A 193 -5.27 -6.84 -18.65
N VAL A 194 -4.05 -6.92 -18.12
CA VAL A 194 -2.82 -6.99 -18.92
C VAL A 194 -2.23 -8.38 -18.75
N THR A 195 -2.02 -9.10 -19.86
CA THR A 195 -1.40 -10.44 -19.83
C THR A 195 0.02 -10.36 -19.26
N GLY A 196 0.30 -11.11 -18.20
CA GLY A 196 1.65 -11.24 -17.64
C GLY A 196 2.00 -10.26 -16.52
N SER A 197 1.06 -9.40 -16.08
CA SER A 197 1.23 -8.60 -14.86
C SER A 197 0.06 -8.81 -13.91
N ASN A 198 0.37 -9.09 -12.64
CA ASN A 198 -0.59 -9.10 -11.53
C ASN A 198 -0.40 -7.85 -10.64
N ILE A 199 0.31 -6.84 -11.14
CA ILE A 199 0.65 -5.64 -10.37
C ILE A 199 -0.43 -4.61 -10.65
N ILE A 200 -1.06 -4.12 -9.57
CA ILE A 200 -2.11 -3.11 -9.68
C ILE A 200 -1.79 -1.89 -8.83
N ASN A 201 -2.34 -0.76 -9.27
CA ASN A 201 -2.36 0.48 -8.53
C ASN A 201 -3.14 0.32 -7.21
N ALA A 202 -2.54 0.73 -6.09
CA ALA A 202 -3.19 0.71 -4.78
C ALA A 202 -3.97 2.01 -4.47
N GLY A 203 -4.04 2.96 -5.40
CA GLY A 203 -4.71 4.25 -5.18
C GLY A 203 -4.03 5.09 -4.09
N VAL A 204 -2.71 4.92 -3.92
CA VAL A 204 -1.86 5.68 -3.00
C VAL A 204 -0.72 6.27 -3.81
N TYR A 205 -0.50 7.59 -3.69
CA TYR A 205 0.46 8.31 -4.49
C TYR A 205 1.24 9.32 -3.65
N LEU A 206 2.52 9.47 -3.95
CA LEU A 206 3.30 10.65 -3.55
C LEU A 206 3.54 11.51 -4.78
N PHE A 207 3.17 12.77 -4.69
CA PHE A 207 3.40 13.75 -5.75
C PHE A 207 4.25 14.90 -5.23
N ASN A 208 5.17 15.34 -6.07
CA ASN A 208 5.80 16.66 -5.91
C ASN A 208 4.86 17.75 -6.42
N TYR A 209 4.96 18.96 -5.87
CA TYR A 209 4.10 20.09 -6.24
C TYR A 209 4.09 20.39 -7.75
N GLU A 210 5.23 20.18 -8.41
CA GLU A 210 5.39 20.34 -9.86
C GLU A 210 4.47 19.43 -10.68
N ILE A 211 3.79 18.45 -10.06
CA ILE A 211 2.74 17.64 -10.71
C ILE A 211 1.68 18.52 -11.38
N PHE A 212 1.39 19.69 -10.80
CA PHE A 212 0.38 20.61 -11.30
C PHE A 212 0.72 21.25 -12.66
N ASP A 213 1.99 21.22 -13.07
CA ASP A 213 2.42 21.73 -14.39
C ASP A 213 2.05 20.77 -15.54
N TYR A 214 1.66 19.54 -15.22
CA TYR A 214 1.28 18.48 -16.17
C TYR A 214 -0.24 18.31 -16.29
N PHE A 215 -1.00 19.23 -15.71
CA PHE A 215 -2.43 19.33 -15.93
C PHE A 215 -2.69 20.07 -17.25
N HIS A 216 -3.42 19.42 -18.14
CA HIS A 216 -3.84 19.97 -19.43
C HIS A 216 -5.38 19.91 -19.54
N GLU A 217 -5.96 20.49 -20.59
CA GLU A 217 -7.41 20.57 -20.77
C GLU A 217 -8.13 19.22 -20.70
N LYS A 218 -7.45 18.12 -21.06
CA LYS A 218 -7.99 16.76 -21.06
C LYS A 218 -7.73 15.99 -19.76
N THR A 219 -6.99 16.55 -18.81
CA THR A 219 -6.61 15.84 -17.58
C THR A 219 -7.79 15.80 -16.61
N SER A 220 -8.56 14.71 -16.64
CA SER A 220 -9.75 14.51 -15.81
C SER A 220 -9.52 13.49 -14.69
N SER A 221 -8.81 12.41 -14.99
CA SER A 221 -8.56 11.27 -14.10
C SER A 221 -7.09 11.16 -13.76
N ILE A 222 -6.77 10.93 -12.49
CA ILE A 222 -5.40 10.60 -12.07
C ILE A 222 -4.94 9.32 -12.79
N GLU A 223 -5.82 8.32 -12.86
CA GLU A 223 -5.47 6.99 -13.33
C GLU A 223 -5.47 6.85 -14.85
N ASP A 224 -6.36 7.59 -15.52
CA ASP A 224 -6.58 7.42 -16.96
C ASP A 224 -5.87 8.50 -17.79
N ASP A 225 -5.54 9.65 -17.18
CA ASP A 225 -4.95 10.79 -17.90
C ASP A 225 -3.59 11.21 -17.30
N LEU A 226 -3.55 11.58 -16.02
CA LEU A 226 -2.36 12.19 -15.40
C LEU A 226 -1.18 11.21 -15.33
N ILE A 227 -1.37 10.05 -14.69
CA ILE A 227 -0.28 9.07 -14.54
C ILE A 227 0.17 8.52 -15.90
N PRO A 228 -0.73 8.09 -16.82
CA PRO A 228 -0.32 7.68 -18.16
C PRO A 228 0.48 8.75 -18.92
N GLY A 229 0.09 10.01 -18.82
CA GLY A 229 0.84 11.14 -19.39
C GLY A 229 2.27 11.22 -18.84
N LEU A 230 2.45 11.05 -17.53
CA LEU A 230 3.77 11.10 -16.89
C LEU A 230 4.62 9.85 -17.12
N VAL A 231 3.99 8.69 -17.29
CA VAL A 231 4.65 7.44 -17.70
C VAL A 231 5.34 7.64 -19.05
N SER A 232 4.69 8.30 -20.00
CA SER A 232 5.29 8.63 -21.31
C SER A 232 6.54 9.52 -21.23
N LEU A 233 6.74 10.20 -20.10
CA LEU A 233 7.88 11.09 -19.84
C LEU A 233 8.94 10.45 -18.93
N ASN A 234 8.79 9.17 -18.54
CA ASN A 234 9.65 8.48 -17.58
C ASN A 234 9.76 9.20 -16.22
N ARG A 235 8.68 9.87 -15.77
CA ARG A 235 8.64 10.64 -14.50
C ARG A 235 7.89 9.94 -13.37
N VAL A 236 7.52 8.68 -13.55
CA VAL A 236 6.74 7.89 -12.59
C VAL A 236 7.50 6.63 -12.19
N GLN A 237 7.58 6.39 -10.88
CA GLN A 237 8.05 5.11 -10.34
C GLN A 237 6.95 4.39 -9.57
N GLY A 238 7.10 3.07 -9.46
CA GLY A 238 6.26 2.17 -8.69
C GLY A 238 6.99 1.61 -7.49
N ILE A 239 6.31 1.58 -6.33
CA ILE A 239 6.85 0.98 -5.11
C ILE A 239 5.83 0.01 -4.55
N PHE A 240 6.26 -1.24 -4.34
CA PHE A 240 5.47 -2.21 -3.61
C PHE A 240 5.31 -1.78 -2.15
N THR A 241 4.07 -1.59 -1.76
CA THR A 241 3.73 -1.23 -0.40
C THR A 241 3.38 -2.51 0.37
N PHE A 242 4.23 -2.86 1.34
CA PHE A 242 3.93 -3.96 2.27
C PHE A 242 2.86 -3.50 3.27
N GLY A 243 1.81 -4.30 3.40
CA GLY A 243 0.69 -4.00 4.27
C GLY A 243 -0.59 -4.72 3.86
N ARG A 244 -1.60 -4.66 4.72
CA ARG A 244 -2.97 -5.03 4.41
C ARG A 244 -3.56 -3.93 3.52
N PHE A 245 -4.18 -4.33 2.41
CA PHE A 245 -4.95 -3.47 1.52
C PHE A 245 -6.37 -4.03 1.42
N ILE A 246 -7.38 -3.17 1.54
CA ILE A 246 -8.77 -3.53 1.25
C ILE A 246 -9.43 -2.34 0.57
N HIS A 247 -9.86 -2.51 -0.68
CA HIS A 247 -10.78 -1.58 -1.32
C HIS A 247 -12.19 -1.87 -0.78
N ALA A 248 -12.80 -0.91 -0.08
CA ALA A 248 -14.04 -1.13 0.65
C ALA A 248 -15.23 -1.56 -0.23
N PRO A 249 -15.41 -1.04 -1.46
CA PRO A 249 -16.38 -1.59 -2.42
C PRO A 249 -16.13 -3.07 -2.74
N ASP A 250 -14.87 -3.47 -2.93
CA ASP A 250 -14.48 -4.85 -3.22
C ASP A 250 -14.54 -5.73 -1.98
N LYS A 251 -14.85 -5.20 -0.79
CA LYS A 251 -15.11 -5.99 0.41
C LYS A 251 -16.42 -6.79 0.32
N PHE A 252 -17.19 -6.61 -0.76
CA PHE A 252 -18.22 -7.56 -1.21
C PHE A 252 -17.68 -8.73 -2.04
N VAL A 253 -16.37 -8.75 -2.34
CA VAL A 253 -15.59 -9.96 -2.59
C VAL A 253 -15.25 -10.56 -1.23
N LYS A 254 -16.13 -11.46 -0.82
CA LYS A 254 -15.93 -12.49 0.20
C LYS A 254 -14.49 -13.02 0.14
N VAL A 255 -13.63 -12.73 1.14
CA VAL A 255 -12.31 -13.40 1.27
C VAL A 255 -12.57 -14.89 1.11
N PRO A 256 -11.94 -15.57 0.13
CA PRO A 256 -12.27 -16.97 -0.17
C PRO A 256 -12.28 -17.81 1.10
N LEU A 257 -13.29 -18.66 1.24
CA LEU A 257 -13.44 -19.50 2.43
C LEU A 257 -12.17 -20.34 2.69
N SER A 258 -11.53 -20.81 1.62
CA SER A 258 -10.22 -21.48 1.66
C SER A 258 -9.12 -20.66 2.33
N ASP A 259 -9.08 -19.35 2.08
CA ASP A 259 -8.08 -18.43 2.62
C ASP A 259 -8.35 -18.09 4.08
N ILE A 260 -9.63 -17.99 4.47
CA ILE A 260 -10.01 -17.78 5.87
C ILE A 260 -9.57 -18.98 6.71
N ILE A 261 -9.87 -20.20 6.25
CA ILE A 261 -9.52 -21.43 6.96
C ILE A 261 -7.99 -21.59 7.04
N ASP A 262 -7.28 -21.30 5.95
CA ASP A 262 -5.82 -21.36 5.90
C ASP A 262 -5.17 -20.36 6.88
N ARG A 263 -5.63 -19.10 6.89
CA ARG A 263 -5.13 -18.09 7.84
C ARG A 263 -5.45 -18.45 9.30
N LEU A 264 -6.65 -18.97 9.57
CA LEU A 264 -7.00 -19.47 10.90
C LEU A 264 -6.05 -20.59 11.35
N SER A 265 -5.69 -21.50 10.45
CA SER A 265 -4.78 -22.61 10.77
C SER A 265 -3.38 -22.12 11.14
N ILE A 266 -2.86 -21.11 10.43
CA ILE A 266 -1.56 -20.49 10.72
C ILE A 266 -1.61 -19.70 12.03
N LEU A 267 -2.66 -18.92 12.25
CA LEU A 267 -2.82 -18.14 13.48
C LEU A 267 -2.94 -19.05 14.71
N LYS A 268 -3.69 -20.15 14.59
CA LYS A 268 -3.76 -21.17 15.65
C LYS A 268 -2.38 -21.73 15.99
N LEU A 269 -1.61 -22.12 14.98
CA LEU A 269 -0.26 -22.64 15.14
C LEU A 269 0.68 -21.61 15.81
N LYS A 270 0.58 -20.33 15.42
CA LYS A 270 1.37 -19.25 16.02
C LYS A 270 0.99 -19.02 17.48
N ILE A 271 -0.30 -18.99 17.82
CA ILE A 271 -0.78 -18.83 19.19
C ILE A 271 -0.27 -19.97 20.07
N GLU A 272 -0.34 -21.22 19.59
CA GLU A 272 0.11 -22.40 20.33
C GLU A 272 1.63 -22.43 20.56
N ARG A 273 2.43 -21.92 19.62
CA ARG A 273 3.89 -21.98 19.69
C ARG A 273 4.56 -20.75 20.29
N LEU A 274 3.98 -19.57 20.07
CA LEU A 274 4.57 -18.29 20.50
C LEU A 274 3.90 -17.73 21.75
N GLY A 275 2.67 -18.18 22.08
CA GLY A 275 1.92 -17.68 23.24
C GLY A 275 1.52 -16.21 23.14
N ASP A 276 1.59 -15.62 21.95
CA ASP A 276 1.35 -14.18 21.75
C ASP A 276 -0.16 -13.87 21.76
N GLU A 277 -0.62 -13.20 22.82
CA GLU A 277 -2.01 -12.80 22.98
C GLU A 277 -2.47 -11.76 21.97
N SER A 278 -1.55 -11.00 21.35
CA SER A 278 -1.91 -10.01 20.32
C SER A 278 -2.52 -10.66 19.08
N LEU A 279 -2.22 -11.94 18.83
CA LEU A 279 -2.76 -12.73 17.73
C LEU A 279 -4.21 -13.20 17.96
N LYS A 280 -4.71 -13.16 19.21
CA LYS A 280 -6.10 -13.55 19.53
C LYS A 280 -7.12 -12.65 18.83
N LYS A 281 -6.89 -11.33 18.81
CA LYS A 281 -7.80 -10.38 18.12
C LYS A 281 -7.91 -10.65 16.62
N GLU A 282 -6.80 -11.04 15.98
CA GLU A 282 -6.80 -11.42 14.57
C GLU A 282 -7.51 -12.78 14.35
N TYR A 283 -7.25 -13.76 15.22
CA TYR A 283 -7.92 -15.07 15.19
C TYR A 283 -9.45 -14.94 15.34
N ASP A 284 -9.92 -14.12 16.28
CA ASP A 284 -11.35 -13.87 16.51
C ASP A 284 -12.01 -13.21 15.29
N SER A 285 -11.28 -12.31 14.62
CA SER A 285 -11.77 -11.63 13.41
C SER A 285 -12.00 -12.61 12.25
N TYR A 286 -11.10 -13.57 12.03
CA TYR A 286 -11.30 -14.62 11.02
C TYR A 286 -12.34 -15.66 11.45
N THR A 287 -12.44 -15.95 12.75
CA THR A 287 -13.49 -16.84 13.28
C THR A 287 -14.88 -16.24 13.05
N PHE A 288 -15.02 -14.93 13.29
CA PHE A 288 -16.24 -14.20 12.94
C PHE A 288 -16.55 -14.30 11.44
N ALA A 289 -15.56 -14.07 10.57
CA ALA A 289 -15.74 -14.19 9.13
C ALA A 289 -16.18 -15.61 8.72
N LEU A 290 -15.59 -16.65 9.31
CA LEU A 290 -15.97 -18.06 9.10
C LEU A 290 -17.44 -18.32 9.51
N ASN A 291 -17.88 -17.78 10.65
CA ASN A 291 -19.24 -17.92 11.14
C ASN A 291 -20.27 -17.24 10.21
N GLU A 292 -19.92 -16.12 9.58
CA GLU A 292 -20.79 -15.46 8.60
C GLU A 292 -21.04 -16.34 7.35
N TYR A 293 -20.04 -17.13 6.92
CA TYR A 293 -20.24 -18.12 5.87
C TYR A 293 -21.22 -19.22 6.27
N GLN A 294 -21.08 -19.75 7.50
CA GLN A 294 -22.00 -20.77 8.02
C GLN A 294 -23.44 -20.24 8.11
N LYS A 295 -23.63 -19.01 8.60
CA LYS A 295 -24.94 -18.35 8.65
C LYS A 295 -25.55 -18.16 7.25
N SER A 296 -24.71 -17.97 6.23
CA SER A 296 -25.15 -17.88 4.83
C SER A 296 -25.48 -19.24 4.18
N GLY A 297 -25.48 -20.33 4.96
CA GLY A 297 -25.85 -21.68 4.51
C GLY A 297 -24.68 -22.48 3.90
N VAL A 298 -23.44 -22.01 4.04
CA VAL A 298 -22.26 -22.70 3.51
C VAL A 298 -21.82 -23.77 4.50
N GLU A 299 -21.79 -25.02 4.06
CA GLU A 299 -21.28 -26.14 4.84
C GLU A 299 -19.75 -26.11 4.90
N ILE A 300 -19.19 -26.07 6.12
CA ILE A 300 -17.75 -26.06 6.35
C ILE A 300 -17.32 -27.41 6.90
N LYS A 301 -16.54 -28.16 6.14
CA LYS A 301 -16.10 -29.50 6.56
C LYS A 301 -14.98 -29.40 7.61
N PRO A 302 -15.05 -30.14 8.73
CA PRO A 302 -14.03 -30.09 9.79
C PRO A 302 -12.61 -30.42 9.31
N ASN A 303 -12.49 -31.30 8.31
CA ASN A 303 -11.19 -31.74 7.82
C ASN A 303 -10.42 -30.64 7.09
N TRP A 304 -11.09 -29.66 6.49
CA TRP A 304 -10.42 -28.56 5.80
C TRP A 304 -9.45 -27.79 6.69
N PHE A 305 -9.87 -27.53 7.94
CA PHE A 305 -9.00 -26.88 8.91
C PHE A 305 -7.85 -27.80 9.36
N SER A 306 -8.13 -29.06 9.68
CA SER A 306 -7.08 -29.99 10.15
C SER A 306 -6.04 -30.28 9.08
N ASP A 307 -6.45 -30.38 7.82
CA ASP A 307 -5.57 -30.66 6.68
C ASP A 307 -4.63 -29.47 6.44
N LEU A 308 -5.17 -28.24 6.40
CA LEU A 308 -4.37 -27.01 6.29
C LEU A 308 -3.46 -26.80 7.49
N TYR A 309 -3.96 -27.06 8.70
CA TYR A 309 -3.16 -26.96 9.93
C TYR A 309 -1.98 -27.94 9.91
N SER A 310 -2.20 -29.19 9.49
CA SER A 310 -1.14 -30.21 9.39
C SER A 310 -0.04 -29.80 8.40
N VAL A 311 -0.43 -29.31 7.22
CA VAL A 311 0.53 -28.84 6.20
C VAL A 311 1.29 -27.61 6.68
N ASN A 312 0.59 -26.62 7.24
CA ASN A 312 1.23 -25.41 7.78
C ASN A 312 2.16 -25.71 8.96
N LYS A 313 1.83 -26.70 9.80
CA LYS A 313 2.71 -27.21 10.86
C LYS A 313 3.99 -27.79 10.27
N GLY A 314 3.90 -28.63 9.24
CA GLY A 314 5.07 -29.20 8.55
C GLY A 314 5.98 -28.14 7.93
N ILE A 315 5.40 -27.12 7.29
CA ILE A 315 6.16 -25.98 6.75
C ILE A 315 6.88 -25.24 7.87
N TRP A 316 6.17 -24.93 8.96
CA TRP A 316 6.72 -24.22 10.10
C TRP A 316 7.87 -24.99 10.77
N ASP A 317 7.76 -26.31 10.89
CA ASP A 317 8.80 -27.18 11.46
C ASP A 317 10.07 -27.19 10.61
N LEU A 318 9.93 -27.24 9.29
CA LEU A 318 11.08 -27.17 8.36
C LEU A 318 11.76 -25.80 8.38
N GLU A 319 10.98 -24.72 8.54
CA GLU A 319 11.46 -23.33 8.61
C GLU A 319 12.02 -22.94 9.98
N PHE A 320 11.68 -23.67 11.05
CA PHE A 320 12.05 -23.31 12.43
C PHE A 320 13.58 -23.22 12.62
N ASP A 321 14.34 -24.18 12.11
CA ASP A 321 15.80 -24.16 12.25
C ASP A 321 16.47 -23.07 11.40
N ILE A 322 15.86 -22.71 10.26
CA ILE A 322 16.31 -21.61 9.38
C ILE A 322 16.13 -20.28 10.14
N ARG A 323 14.94 -20.06 10.73
CA ARG A 323 14.62 -18.87 11.52
C ARG A 323 15.39 -18.74 12.84
N SER A 324 15.95 -19.85 13.35
CA SER A 324 16.75 -19.88 14.58
C SER A 324 18.20 -19.41 14.40
N GLY A 325 18.58 -18.88 13.21
CA GLY A 325 19.92 -18.34 12.96
C GLY A 325 21.03 -19.40 12.84
N LYS A 326 20.66 -20.67 12.60
CA LYS A 326 21.60 -21.80 12.46
C LYS A 326 22.00 -22.10 11.02
N GLU A 327 21.78 -21.19 10.07
CA GLU A 327 22.09 -21.39 8.65
C GLU A 327 23.57 -21.75 8.43
N GLY A 328 24.50 -21.17 9.19
CA GLY A 328 25.92 -21.53 9.14
C GLY A 328 26.28 -22.91 9.71
N LYS A 329 25.34 -23.63 10.35
CA LYS A 329 25.51 -25.00 10.88
C LYS A 329 24.82 -26.06 10.02
N LEU A 330 23.96 -25.66 9.08
CA LEU A 330 23.24 -26.56 8.17
C LEU A 330 24.02 -26.60 6.85
N GLY A 331 24.48 -27.79 6.44
CA GLY A 331 25.13 -27.94 5.14
C GLY A 331 24.19 -27.58 3.98
N LEU A 332 24.75 -27.12 2.85
CA LEU A 332 23.98 -26.72 1.65
C LEU A 332 23.03 -27.82 1.16
N GLU A 333 23.39 -29.08 1.34
CA GLU A 333 22.56 -30.24 1.00
C GLU A 333 21.27 -30.31 1.83
N GLU A 334 21.35 -30.08 3.15
CA GLU A 334 20.18 -30.09 4.03
C GLU A 334 19.28 -28.87 3.78
N VAL A 335 19.88 -27.71 3.45
CA VAL A 335 19.13 -26.53 3.01
C VAL A 335 18.36 -26.83 1.73
N GLY A 336 19.01 -27.46 0.74
CA GLY A 336 18.37 -27.90 -0.51
C GLY A 336 17.23 -28.89 -0.28
N ARG A 337 17.45 -29.92 0.56
CA ARG A 337 16.43 -30.92 0.91
C ARG A 337 15.20 -30.29 1.53
N ARG A 338 15.39 -29.35 2.47
CA ARG A 338 14.29 -28.63 3.14
C ARG A 338 13.54 -27.71 2.18
N ALA A 339 14.25 -26.99 1.30
CA ALA A 339 13.62 -26.14 0.30
C ALA A 339 12.68 -26.94 -0.63
N ILE A 340 13.11 -28.13 -1.05
CA ILE A 340 12.28 -29.05 -1.85
C ILE A 340 11.06 -29.52 -1.04
N ALA A 341 11.26 -29.92 0.22
CA ALA A 341 10.17 -30.37 1.08
C ALA A 341 9.12 -29.26 1.34
N ILE A 342 9.56 -28.02 1.57
CA ILE A 342 8.68 -26.85 1.72
C ILE A 342 7.92 -26.58 0.40
N ARG A 343 8.57 -26.73 -0.76
CA ARG A 343 7.92 -26.59 -2.07
C ARG A 343 6.77 -27.61 -2.23
N GLU A 344 7.01 -28.86 -1.87
CA GLU A 344 6.00 -29.92 -1.95
C GLU A 344 4.84 -29.71 -0.96
N LEU A 345 5.12 -29.33 0.28
CA LEU A 345 4.08 -28.97 1.25
C LEU A 345 3.25 -27.76 0.79
N ASN A 346 3.89 -26.76 0.17
CA ASN A 346 3.16 -25.64 -0.41
C ASN A 346 2.28 -26.04 -1.60
N LYS A 347 2.66 -27.07 -2.38
CA LYS A 347 1.76 -27.64 -3.41
C LYS A 347 0.55 -28.32 -2.76
N GLN A 348 0.76 -29.09 -1.69
CA GLN A 348 -0.34 -29.73 -0.95
C GLN A 348 -1.30 -28.70 -0.35
N ARG A 349 -0.77 -27.63 0.27
CA ARG A 349 -1.55 -26.51 0.80
C ARG A 349 -2.46 -25.89 -0.27
N VAL A 350 -1.89 -25.61 -1.45
CA VAL A 350 -2.63 -25.07 -2.59
C VAL A 350 -3.71 -26.04 -3.08
N ASN A 351 -3.42 -27.34 -3.18
CA ASN A 351 -4.40 -28.34 -3.57
C ASN A 351 -5.59 -28.41 -2.60
N ILE A 352 -5.33 -28.34 -1.29
CA ILE A 352 -6.40 -28.31 -0.29
C ILE A 352 -7.26 -27.05 -0.46
N LYS A 353 -6.63 -25.88 -0.64
CA LYS A 353 -7.36 -24.62 -0.88
C LYS A 353 -8.23 -24.69 -2.13
N ASN A 354 -7.69 -25.23 -3.23
CA ASN A 354 -8.42 -25.42 -4.48
C ASN A 354 -9.60 -26.36 -4.30
N HIS A 355 -9.43 -27.46 -3.55
CA HIS A 355 -10.52 -28.38 -3.26
C HIS A 355 -11.65 -27.73 -2.45
N ILE A 356 -11.32 -26.86 -1.49
CA ILE A 356 -12.31 -26.08 -0.72
C ILE A 356 -13.07 -25.14 -1.66
N ALA A 357 -12.37 -24.40 -2.53
CA ALA A 357 -12.99 -23.49 -3.48
C ALA A 357 -13.91 -24.24 -4.47
N GLU A 358 -13.46 -25.37 -5.02
CA GLU A 358 -14.24 -26.23 -5.92
C GLU A 358 -15.48 -26.80 -5.22
N THR A 359 -15.37 -27.24 -3.97
CA THR A 359 -16.50 -27.83 -3.22
C THR A 359 -17.57 -26.80 -2.86
N THR A 360 -17.16 -25.56 -2.60
CA THR A 360 -18.06 -24.52 -2.06
C THR A 360 -18.56 -23.57 -3.15
N GLY A 361 -17.90 -23.53 -4.31
CA GLY A 361 -18.13 -22.50 -5.32
C GLY A 361 -17.72 -21.10 -4.85
N LEU A 362 -16.94 -21.00 -3.76
CA LEU A 362 -16.55 -19.75 -3.12
C LEU A 362 -15.03 -19.62 -3.13
N GLY A 363 -14.52 -18.75 -4.01
CA GLY A 363 -13.09 -18.57 -4.27
C GLY A 363 -12.70 -18.98 -5.69
N PHE A 364 -11.41 -19.13 -5.94
CA PHE A 364 -10.85 -19.42 -7.26
C PHE A 364 -9.80 -20.53 -7.16
N LYS A 365 -9.55 -21.19 -8.30
CA LYS A 365 -8.52 -22.22 -8.43
C LYS A 365 -7.17 -21.55 -8.63
N ASP A 366 -6.28 -21.74 -7.66
CA ASP A 366 -4.89 -21.31 -7.71
C ASP A 366 -4.12 -22.25 -8.66
N ILE A 367 -3.87 -21.79 -9.89
CA ILE A 367 -3.11 -22.50 -10.91
C ILE A 367 -1.66 -22.03 -10.82
N LYS A 368 -0.77 -22.87 -10.29
CA LYS A 368 0.67 -22.63 -10.41
C LYS A 368 1.08 -22.87 -11.86
N VAL A 369 1.29 -21.79 -12.61
CA VAL A 369 2.05 -21.85 -13.87
C VAL A 369 3.51 -22.09 -13.50
N ASP A 370 4.11 -23.12 -14.09
CA ASP A 370 5.47 -23.56 -13.81
C ASP A 370 6.47 -22.39 -13.91
N HIS A 371 6.99 -21.95 -12.77
CA HIS A 371 8.27 -21.27 -12.73
C HIS A 371 9.36 -22.33 -12.86
N ALA A 372 10.02 -22.29 -14.01
CA ALA A 372 11.01 -23.23 -14.50
C ALA A 372 12.07 -23.64 -13.47
N SER A 373 12.19 -24.95 -13.29
CA SER A 373 13.49 -25.62 -13.25
C SER A 373 13.47 -26.52 -14.48
N GLY A 374 14.42 -26.30 -15.39
CA GLY A 374 14.50 -26.99 -16.68
C GLY A 374 14.74 -28.49 -16.58
#